data_AF-A0A349FI20-F1
#
_entry.id   AF-A0A349FI20-F1
#
_cell.length_a   1.000
_cell.length_b   1.000
_cell.length_c   1.000
_cell.angle_alpha   90.00
_cell.angle_beta   90.00
_cell.angle_gamma   90.00
#
_symmetry.space_group_name_H-M   'P 1'
#
loop_
_entity.id
_entity.type
_entity.pdbx_description
1 polymer ?
#
loop_
_entity_poly.entity_id
_entity_poly.type
_entity_poly.pdbx_seq_one_letter_code
_entity_poly.pdbx_strand_id
1 'polypeptide(L)'
;MADKEKLSALMDGELVDKALIVDLEQDQEGLDTWKNYHLIGDVLRGDSPAKPEWNIAESVALALENEPAHTPFNLGNITDINDARIESQPTPQAAKRYLPTWLTQFGQVGIAACVSLAVI
;
A
#
# COMPACT_ATOMS: atom_id res chain seq x y z
N MET A 1 1.39 -17.54 26.60
CA MET A 1 0.45 -18.54 26.06
C MET A 1 -0.52 -17.80 25.16
N ALA A 2 -0.06 -17.57 23.93
CA ALA A 2 -0.82 -16.94 22.87
C ALA A 2 -2.12 -17.71 22.61
N ASP A 3 -3.18 -16.97 22.36
CA ASP A 3 -4.48 -17.52 22.00
C ASP A 3 -4.39 -18.16 20.61
N LYS A 4 -4.51 -19.49 20.55
CA LYS A 4 -4.36 -20.28 19.32
C LYS A 4 -5.42 -19.93 18.27
N GLU A 5 -6.58 -19.44 18.70
CA GLU A 5 -7.63 -18.96 17.80
C GLU A 5 -7.19 -17.68 17.08
N LYS A 6 -6.65 -16.72 17.83
CA LYS A 6 -6.10 -15.47 17.25
C LYS A 6 -4.94 -15.74 16.31
N LEU A 7 -4.10 -16.73 16.63
CA LEU A 7 -3.00 -17.14 15.76
C LEU A 7 -3.49 -17.76 14.44
N SER A 8 -4.57 -18.57 14.50
CA SER A 8 -5.21 -19.09 13.30
C SER A 8 -5.83 -17.97 12.45
N ALA A 9 -6.56 -17.06 13.08
CA ALA A 9 -7.15 -15.90 12.40
C ALA A 9 -6.08 -15.00 11.77
N LEU A 10 -4.91 -14.86 12.40
CA LEU A 10 -3.75 -14.17 11.83
C LEU A 10 -3.17 -14.92 10.60
N MET A 11 -3.10 -16.24 10.67
CA MET A 11 -2.59 -17.09 9.58
C MET A 11 -3.49 -17.03 8.34
N ASP A 12 -4.81 -17.04 8.54
CA ASP A 12 -5.81 -16.93 7.48
C ASP A 12 -6.00 -15.48 6.97
N GLY A 13 -5.40 -14.49 7.65
CA GLY A 13 -5.51 -13.07 7.31
C GLY A 13 -6.83 -12.41 7.73
N GLU A 14 -7.65 -13.09 8.53
CA GLU A 14 -8.91 -12.58 9.06
C GLU A 14 -8.70 -11.54 10.17
N LEU A 15 -7.58 -11.62 10.90
CA LEU A 15 -7.19 -10.70 11.97
C LEU A 15 -5.74 -10.25 11.81
N VAL A 16 -5.51 -8.94 11.58
CA VAL A 16 -4.16 -8.36 11.54
C VAL A 16 -4.04 -7.30 12.62
N ASP A 17 -3.54 -7.71 13.79
CA ASP A 17 -3.27 -6.82 14.93
C ASP A 17 -1.77 -6.74 15.21
N LYS A 18 -1.22 -5.52 15.22
CA LYS A 18 0.19 -5.28 15.52
C LYS A 18 0.55 -5.64 16.96
N ALA A 19 -0.38 -5.48 17.90
CA ALA A 19 -0.13 -5.85 19.29
C ALA A 19 0.04 -7.37 19.42
N LEU A 20 -0.80 -8.15 18.72
CA LEU A 20 -0.69 -9.60 18.67
C LEU A 20 0.67 -10.06 18.12
N ILE A 21 1.18 -9.41 17.07
CA ILE A 21 2.49 -9.74 16.48
C ILE A 21 3.61 -9.48 17.50
N VAL A 22 3.61 -8.34 18.18
CA VAL A 22 4.61 -8.00 19.19
C VAL A 22 4.56 -8.96 20.37
N ASP A 23 3.37 -9.35 20.81
CA ASP A 23 3.20 -10.33 21.89
C ASP A 23 3.69 -11.72 21.44
N LEU A 24 3.44 -12.10 20.19
CA LEU A 24 3.88 -13.37 19.60
C LEU A 24 5.40 -13.46 19.47
N GLU A 25 6.09 -12.37 19.12
CA GLU A 25 7.54 -12.31 19.04
C GLU A 25 8.24 -12.71 20.36
N GLN A 26 7.57 -12.51 21.50
CA GLN A 26 8.08 -12.85 22.83
C GLN A 26 7.62 -14.21 23.35
N ASP A 27 6.69 -14.89 22.65
CA ASP A 27 6.10 -16.16 23.08
C ASP A 27 6.60 -17.34 22.23
N GLN A 28 7.56 -18.09 22.78
CA GLN A 28 8.15 -19.26 22.11
C GLN A 28 7.11 -20.34 21.76
N GLU A 29 6.12 -20.59 22.62
CA GLU A 29 5.07 -21.58 22.34
C GLU A 29 4.17 -21.12 21.19
N GLY A 30 3.92 -19.80 21.11
CA GLY A 30 3.19 -19.18 20.01
C GLY A 30 3.93 -19.31 18.69
N LEU A 31 5.24 -19.02 18.67
CA LEU A 31 6.09 -19.17 17.48
C LEU A 31 6.15 -20.63 16.99
N ASP A 32 6.26 -21.59 17.90
CA ASP A 32 6.23 -23.02 17.56
C ASP A 32 4.88 -23.43 16.97
N THR A 33 3.78 -22.91 17.54
CA THR A 33 2.43 -23.15 17.01
C THR A 33 2.27 -22.56 15.61
N TRP A 34 2.76 -21.34 15.38
CA TRP A 34 2.75 -20.68 14.07
C TRP A 34 3.49 -21.50 13.00
N LYS A 35 4.71 -21.96 13.34
CA LYS A 35 5.50 -22.83 12.47
C LYS A 35 4.75 -24.13 12.14
N ASN A 36 4.15 -24.76 13.14
CA ASN A 36 3.42 -26.02 12.95
C ASN A 36 2.18 -25.85 12.06
N TYR A 37 1.43 -24.75 12.22
CA TYR A 37 0.25 -24.49 11.40
C TYR A 37 0.60 -24.30 9.92
N HIS A 38 1.64 -23.51 9.61
CA HIS A 38 2.13 -23.40 8.24
C HIS A 38 2.63 -24.73 7.69
N LEU A 39 3.39 -25.50 8.47
CA LEU A 39 3.85 -26.82 8.05
C LEU A 39 2.70 -27.78 7.74
N ILE A 40 1.65 -27.81 8.56
CA ILE A 40 0.44 -28.60 8.31
C ILE A 40 -0.21 -28.14 7.00
N GLY A 41 -0.35 -26.83 6.79
CA GLY A 41 -0.90 -26.28 5.56
C GLY A 41 -0.10 -26.64 4.31
N ASP A 42 1.23 -26.63 4.40
CA ASP A 42 2.13 -27.03 3.31
C ASP A 42 1.99 -28.52 2.99
N VAL A 43 1.92 -29.37 4.02
CA VAL A 43 1.68 -30.82 3.85
C VAL A 43 0.34 -31.08 3.17
N LEU A 44 -0.73 -30.41 3.59
CA LEU A 44 -2.06 -30.57 3.00
C LEU A 44 -2.12 -30.14 1.53
N ARG A 45 -1.31 -29.14 1.14
CA ARG A 45 -1.20 -28.68 -0.25
C ARG A 45 -0.25 -29.53 -1.11
N GLY A 46 0.52 -30.43 -0.49
CA GLY A 46 1.55 -31.20 -1.18
C GLY A 46 2.87 -30.45 -1.37
N ASP A 47 3.02 -29.27 -0.75
CA ASP A 47 4.21 -28.41 -0.77
C ASP A 47 5.18 -28.73 0.38
N SER A 48 5.10 -29.95 0.93
CA SER A 48 5.88 -30.35 2.09
C SER A 48 7.39 -30.28 1.81
N PRO A 49 8.20 -29.74 2.75
CA PRO A 49 9.64 -29.73 2.59
C PRO A 49 10.19 -31.16 2.49
N ALA A 50 11.11 -31.39 1.55
CA ALA A 50 11.76 -32.69 1.37
C ALA A 50 12.59 -33.14 2.59
N LYS A 51 12.96 -32.19 3.47
CA LYS A 51 13.67 -32.46 4.73
C LYS A 51 12.94 -31.74 5.87
N PRO A 52 12.64 -32.42 7.00
CA PRO A 52 11.95 -31.81 8.14
C PRO A 52 12.83 -30.81 8.90
N GLU A 53 14.16 -30.96 8.83
CA GLU A 53 15.12 -30.00 9.38
C GLU A 53 15.33 -28.81 8.43
N TRP A 54 14.24 -28.06 8.23
CA TRP A 54 14.23 -26.89 7.39
C TRP A 54 14.37 -25.64 8.26
N ASN A 55 15.58 -25.09 8.31
CA ASN A 55 15.89 -23.89 9.10
C ASN A 55 16.12 -22.64 8.23
N ILE A 56 15.26 -22.44 7.23
CA ILE A 56 15.37 -21.27 6.36
C ILE A 56 14.99 -19.99 7.11
N ALA A 57 13.96 -20.04 7.95
CA ALA A 57 13.48 -18.86 8.65
C ALA A 57 14.57 -18.20 9.51
N GLU A 58 15.31 -18.98 10.31
CA GLU A 58 16.42 -18.45 11.12
C GLU A 58 17.58 -17.95 10.26
N SER A 59 17.93 -18.70 9.20
CA SER A 59 19.00 -18.30 8.27
C SER A 59 18.68 -16.97 7.57
N VAL A 60 17.42 -16.78 7.18
CA VAL A 60 16.94 -15.54 6.56
C VAL A 60 16.87 -14.41 7.58
N ALA A 61 16.37 -14.66 8.80
CA ALA A 61 16.35 -13.65 9.87
C ALA A 61 17.77 -13.14 10.17
N LEU A 62 18.74 -14.04 10.29
CA LEU A 62 20.15 -13.67 10.50
C LEU A 62 20.72 -12.90 9.31
N ALA A 63 20.37 -13.27 8.08
CA ALA A 63 20.78 -12.50 6.90
C ALA A 63 20.19 -11.09 6.92
N LEU A 64 18.90 -10.94 7.24
CA LEU A 64 18.18 -9.66 7.35
C LEU A 64 18.76 -8.76 8.44
N GLU A 65 19.13 -9.29 9.60
CA GLU A 65 19.80 -8.52 10.67
C GLU A 65 21.14 -7.92 10.21
N ASN A 66 21.83 -8.58 9.29
CA ASN A 66 23.09 -8.11 8.72
C ASN A 66 22.90 -7.20 7.49
N GLU A 67 21.67 -6.95 7.06
CA GLU A 67 21.42 -6.04 5.96
C GLU A 67 21.67 -4.59 6.40
N PRO A 68 22.35 -3.77 5.56
CA PRO A 68 22.45 -2.35 5.82
C PRO A 68 21.03 -1.76 5.82
N ALA A 69 20.73 -0.90 6.79
CA ALA A 69 19.43 -0.23 6.87
C ALA A 69 19.04 0.33 5.49
N HIS A 70 17.98 -0.23 4.90
CA HIS A 70 17.49 0.15 3.57
C HIS A 70 17.15 1.64 3.60
N THR A 71 18.07 2.45 3.09
CA THR A 71 17.96 3.90 2.88
C THR A 71 17.53 4.70 4.12
N PRO A 72 18.42 5.49 4.77
CA PRO A 72 17.94 6.74 5.33
C PRO A 72 17.31 7.47 4.15
N PHE A 73 15.99 7.67 4.19
CA PHE A 73 15.26 8.49 3.23
C PHE A 73 16.13 9.71 2.91
N ASN A 74 16.72 9.78 1.72
CA ASN A 74 17.66 10.85 1.40
C ASN A 74 16.82 12.12 1.22
N LEU A 75 16.57 12.80 2.32
CA LEU A 75 15.84 14.06 2.39
C LEU A 75 16.45 15.14 1.49
N GLY A 76 17.71 14.96 1.03
CA GLY A 76 18.36 15.86 0.08
C GLY A 76 17.78 15.80 -1.34
N ASN A 77 17.06 14.73 -1.72
CA ASN A 77 16.45 14.59 -3.04
C ASN A 77 14.94 14.84 -3.05
N ILE A 78 14.34 15.19 -1.91
CA ILE A 78 12.95 15.66 -1.87
C ILE A 78 13.01 17.14 -2.20
N THR A 79 12.70 17.49 -3.44
CA THR A 79 12.35 18.89 -3.75
C THR A 79 11.18 19.27 -2.84
N ASP A 80 11.34 20.33 -2.04
CA ASP A 80 10.27 20.85 -1.20
C ASP A 80 9.02 21.04 -2.08
N ILE A 81 7.85 20.70 -1.56
CA ILE A 81 6.57 20.88 -2.27
C ILE A 81 6.35 22.37 -2.60
N ASN A 82 7.01 23.25 -1.85
CA ASN A 82 7.08 24.68 -2.09
C ASN A 82 8.07 25.07 -3.22
N ASP A 83 9.08 24.24 -3.50
CA ASP A 83 10.06 24.40 -4.60
C ASP A 83 9.60 23.72 -5.90
N ALA A 84 8.55 22.90 -5.84
CA ALA A 84 7.88 22.37 -7.03
C ALA A 84 7.26 23.53 -7.80
N ARG A 85 8.06 24.12 -8.72
CA ARG A 85 7.74 25.16 -9.71
C ARG A 85 6.23 25.42 -9.79
N ILE A 86 5.75 26.37 -8.97
CA ILE A 86 4.40 26.90 -9.10
C ILE A 86 4.41 27.73 -10.38
N GLU A 87 4.15 27.09 -11.52
CA GLU A 87 3.83 27.83 -12.73
C GLU A 87 2.58 28.66 -12.44
N SER A 88 2.71 29.97 -12.52
CA SER A 88 1.60 30.87 -12.29
C SER A 88 0.50 30.59 -13.32
N GLN A 89 -0.69 30.22 -12.83
CA GLN A 89 -1.85 30.01 -13.69
C GLN A 89 -2.06 31.26 -14.56
N PRO A 90 -2.14 31.16 -15.90
CA PRO A 90 -2.36 32.31 -16.75
C PRO A 90 -3.67 33.00 -16.38
N THR A 91 -3.65 34.34 -16.40
CA THR A 91 -4.88 35.12 -16.18
C THR A 91 -5.91 34.77 -17.26
N PRO A 92 -7.22 34.90 -16.97
CA PRO A 92 -8.27 34.58 -17.94
C PRO A 92 -8.13 35.33 -19.27
N GLN A 93 -7.52 36.53 -19.26
CA GLN A 93 -7.26 37.32 -20.46
C GLN A 93 -6.10 36.74 -21.30
N ALA A 94 -5.04 36.27 -20.64
CA ALA A 94 -3.91 35.62 -21.32
C ALA A 94 -4.31 34.27 -21.92
N ALA A 95 -5.12 33.48 -21.21
CA ALA A 95 -5.64 32.21 -21.70
C ALA A 95 -6.55 32.38 -22.93
N LYS A 96 -7.39 33.43 -22.95
CA LYS A 96 -8.29 33.73 -24.07
C LYS A 96 -7.58 34.15 -25.35
N ARG A 97 -6.33 34.63 -25.26
CA ARG A 97 -5.57 35.12 -26.43
C ARG A 97 -5.29 34.03 -27.47
N TYR A 98 -5.27 32.78 -27.05
CA TYR A 98 -4.99 31.62 -27.91
C TYR A 98 -6.25 30.85 -28.33
N LEU A 99 -7.43 31.28 -27.91
CA LEU A 99 -8.70 30.62 -28.25
C LEU A 99 -9.36 31.30 -29.46
N PRO A 100 -9.85 30.53 -30.44
CA PRO A 100 -10.50 31.10 -31.60
C PRO A 100 -11.88 31.64 -31.23
N THR A 101 -12.23 32.81 -31.78
CA THR A 101 -13.45 33.57 -31.43
C THR A 101 -14.75 32.81 -31.67
N TRP A 102 -14.78 31.82 -32.57
CA TRP A 102 -15.96 31.00 -32.82
C TRP A 102 -16.33 30.11 -31.61
N LEU A 103 -15.37 29.77 -30.74
CA LEU A 103 -15.59 28.89 -29.60
C LEU A 103 -16.50 29.51 -28.53
N THR A 104 -16.48 30.85 -28.38
CA THR A 104 -17.32 31.56 -27.41
C THR A 104 -18.79 31.54 -27.80
N GLN A 105 -19.10 31.53 -29.10
CA GLN A 105 -20.47 31.46 -29.62
C GLN A 105 -21.11 30.09 -29.37
N PHE A 106 -20.35 29.00 -29.53
CA PHE A 106 -20.83 27.65 -29.18
C PHE A 106 -21.11 27.50 -27.69
N GLY A 107 -20.25 28.05 -26.82
CA GLY A 107 -20.46 28.01 -25.38
C GLY A 107 -21.77 28.69 -24.94
N GLN A 108 -22.11 29.83 -25.55
CA GLN A 108 -23.36 30.54 -25.24
C GLN A 108 -24.61 29.75 -25.67
N VAL A 109 -24.60 29.17 -26.88
CA VAL A 109 -25.72 28.35 -27.38
C VAL A 109 -25.87 27.07 -26.54
N GLY A 110 -24.76 26.44 -26.15
CA GLY A 110 -24.77 25.24 -25.31
C GLY A 110 -25.41 25.47 -23.93
N ILE A 111 -25.06 26.56 -23.25
CA ILE A 111 -25.67 26.90 -21.94
C ILE A 111 -27.18 27.15 -22.09
N ALA A 112 -27.60 27.92 -23.10
CA ALA A 112 -29.02 28.18 -23.34
C ALA A 112 -29.81 26.90 -23.61
N ALA A 113 -29.25 25.99 -24.42
CA ALA A 113 -29.84 24.68 -24.69
C ALA A 113 -30.00 23.83 -23.41
N CYS A 114 -28.99 23.79 -22.54
CA CYS A 114 -29.06 23.05 -21.27
C CYS A 114 -30.11 23.62 -20.31
N VAL A 115 -30.24 24.95 -20.23
CA VAL A 115 -31.28 25.59 -19.39
C VAL A 115 -32.68 25.34 -19.96
N SER A 116 -32.85 25.32 -21.29
CA SER A 116 -34.14 24.95 -21.89
C SER A 116 -34.50 23.48 -21.69
N LEU A 117 -33.51 22.58 -21.63
CA LEU A 117 -33.72 21.15 -21.39
C LEU A 117 -34.06 20.84 -19.93
N ALA A 118 -33.66 21.71 -18.98
CA ALA A 118 -34.04 21.63 -17.58
C ALA A 118 -35.41 22.26 -17.25
N VAL A 119 -36.02 22.96 -18.22
CA VAL A 119 -37.34 23.64 -18.11
C VAL A 119 -38.41 22.92 -18.96
N ILE A 120 -38.14 21.67 -19.35
CA ILE A 120 -39.09 20.70 -19.92
C ILE A 120 -39.23 19.55 -18.93
#